data_AF-A0A087E9W4-F1
#
_entry.id   AF-A0A087E9W4-F1
#
_cell.length_a   1.000
_cell.length_b   1.000
_cell.length_c   1.000
_cell.angle_alpha   90.00
_cell.angle_beta   90.00
_cell.angle_gamma   90.00
#
_symmetry.space_group_name_H-M   'P 1'
#
loop_
_entity.id
_entity.type
_entity.pdbx_description
1 polymer ?
#
loop_
_entity_poly.entity_id
_entity_poly.type
_entity_poly.pdbx_seq_one_letter_code
_entity_poly.pdbx_strand_id
1 'polypeptide(L)' 'MALPKYKTSRANTHARRSQWKAEVPQLATVRTPEGETVQVPQTLAAAVRKGYVKPEDL' A
#
# COMPACT_ATOMS: atom_id res chain seq x y z
N MET A 1 3.10 -8.52 -35.37
CA MET A 1 2.52 -8.66 -34.01
C MET A 1 2.91 -10.02 -33.45
N ALA A 2 3.39 -10.09 -32.21
CA ALA A 2 3.68 -11.35 -31.56
C ALA A 2 2.40 -11.89 -30.90
N LEU A 3 2.02 -13.12 -31.23
CA LEU A 3 0.91 -13.85 -30.63
C LEU A 3 1.45 -15.03 -29.83
N PRO A 4 0.84 -15.38 -28.69
CA PRO A 4 1.21 -16.59 -27.96
C PRO A 4 0.89 -17.82 -28.81
N LYS A 5 1.92 -18.60 -29.15
CA LYS A 5 1.76 -19.83 -29.93
C LYS A 5 1.11 -20.96 -29.14
N TYR A 6 1.33 -21.00 -27.82
CA TYR A 6 0.90 -22.07 -26.93
C TYR A 6 0.14 -21.53 -25.71
N LYS A 7 -0.75 -22.37 -25.18
CA LYS A 7 -1.39 -22.10 -23.90
C LYS A 7 -0.36 -22.24 -22.77
N THR A 8 -0.23 -21.21 -21.94
CA THR A 8 0.63 -21.25 -20.75
C THR A 8 0.12 -22.32 -19.77
N SER A 9 1.04 -23.10 -19.20
CA SER A 9 0.70 -24.15 -18.25
C SER A 9 0.00 -23.58 -17.00
N ARG A 10 -0.78 -24.43 -16.32
CA ARG A 10 -1.44 -24.06 -15.05
C ARG A 10 -0.42 -23.61 -14.00
N ALA A 11 0.69 -24.35 -13.86
CA ALA A 11 1.76 -24.01 -12.91
C ALA A 11 2.37 -22.63 -13.18
N ASN A 12 2.73 -22.33 -14.44
CA ASN A 12 3.32 -21.04 -14.80
C ASN A 12 2.34 -19.88 -14.62
N THR A 13 1.06 -20.12 -14.91
CA THR A 13 0.01 -19.11 -14.71
C THR A 13 -0.18 -18.78 -13.23
N HIS A 14 -0.21 -19.80 -12.36
CA HIS A 14 -0.31 -19.60 -10.92
C HIS A 14 0.92 -18.91 -10.34
N ALA A 15 2.13 -19.34 -10.75
CA ALA A 15 3.38 -18.74 -10.30
C ALA A 15 3.48 -17.25 -10.67
N ARG A 16 3.06 -16.87 -11.89
CA ARG A 16 3.03 -15.45 -12.29
C ARG A 16 1.99 -14.66 -11.49
N ARG A 17 0.79 -15.21 -11.31
CA ARG A 17 -0.30 -14.52 -10.59
C ARG A 17 0.00 -14.36 -9.11
N SER A 18 0.69 -15.30 -8.47
CA SER A 18 1.00 -15.24 -7.05
C SER A 18 2.00 -14.13 -6.68
N GLN A 19 2.75 -13.59 -7.65
CA GLN A 19 3.63 -12.44 -7.46
C GLN A 19 2.86 -11.11 -7.50
N TRP A 20 1.66 -11.09 -8.06
CA TRP A 20 0.83 -9.88 -8.07
C TRP A 20 0.12 -9.75 -6.73
N LYS A 21 0.82 -9.13 -5.77
CA LYS A 21 0.38 -8.85 -4.42
C LYS A 21 0.70 -7.40 -4.07
N ALA A 22 -0.07 -6.83 -3.14
CA ALA A 22 0.22 -5.51 -2.59
C ALA A 22 1.09 -5.64 -1.34
N GLU A 23 2.07 -4.75 -1.21
CA GLU A 23 2.85 -4.60 0.02
C GLU A 23 2.13 -3.66 0.98
N VAL A 24 2.07 -4.04 2.25
CA VAL A 24 1.43 -3.22 3.29
C VAL A 24 2.42 -2.12 3.71
N PRO A 25 2.00 -0.84 3.75
CA PRO A 25 2.88 0.24 4.16
C PRO A 25 3.24 0.12 5.65
N GLN A 26 4.46 0.54 6.00
CA GLN A 26 4.87 0.63 7.40
C GLN A 26 4.08 1.74 8.10
N LEU A 27 3.37 1.35 9.16
CA LEU A 27 2.60 2.29 9.99
C LEU A 27 3.45 2.86 11.11
N ALA A 28 3.25 4.14 11.39
CA ALA A 28 3.85 4.87 12.49
C ALA A 28 2.74 5.50 13.35
N THR A 29 2.91 5.43 14.68
CA THR A 29 2.00 6.07 15.62
C THR A 29 2.32 7.56 15.72
N VAL A 30 1.36 8.41 15.41
CA VAL A 30 1.51 9.87 15.40
C VAL A 30 0.39 10.51 16.21
N ARG A 31 0.72 11.61 16.89
CA ARG A 31 -0.26 12.45 17.58
C ARG A 31 -0.68 13.61 16.67
N THR A 32 -1.99 13.78 16.46
CA THR A 32 -2.55 14.89 15.70
C THR A 32 -2.48 16.20 16.49
N PRO A 33 -2.56 17.38 15.84
CA PRO A 33 -2.72 18.66 16.52
C PRO A 33 -3.96 18.71 17.44
N GLU A 34 -5.02 17.97 17.09
CA GLU A 34 -6.25 17.82 17.86
C GLU A 34 -6.07 16.91 19.10
N GLY A 35 -4.91 16.26 19.23
CA GLY A 35 -4.51 15.49 20.40
C GLY A 35 -4.78 13.99 20.31
N GLU A 36 -5.35 13.51 19.21
CA GLU A 36 -5.64 12.09 18.95
C GLU A 36 -4.37 11.31 18.56
N THR A 37 -4.31 10.03 18.93
CA THR A 37 -3.21 9.13 18.55
C THR A 37 -3.67 8.19 17.45
N VAL A 38 -3.09 8.33 16.25
CA VAL A 38 -3.49 7.60 15.04
C VAL A 38 -2.30 6.83 14.44
N GLN A 39 -2.58 5.72 13.75
CA GLN A 39 -1.59 4.98 12.98
C GLN A 39 -1.69 5.38 11.51
N VAL A 40 -0.61 5.94 10.96
CA VAL A 40 -0.58 6.42 9.58
C VAL A 40 0.68 5.90 8.88
N PRO A 41 0.68 5.78 7.53
CA PRO A 41 1.91 5.47 6.80
C PRO A 41 3.05 6.40 7.18
N GLN A 42 4.24 5.86 7.38
CA GLN A 42 5.40 6.60 7.89
C GLN A 42 5.74 7.84 7.04
N THR A 43 5.49 7.80 5.73
CA THR A 43 5.70 8.92 4.79
C THR A 43 4.77 10.11 5.08
N LEU A 44 3.56 9.84 5.57
CA LEU A 44 2.53 10.85 5.88
C LEU A 44 2.59 11.35 7.33
N ALA A 45 3.38 10.70 8.19
CA ALA A 45 3.49 11.03 9.61
C ALA A 45 3.82 12.52 9.88
N ALA A 46 4.69 13.12 9.08
CA ALA A 46 5.06 14.52 9.23
C ALA A 46 3.94 15.49 8.81
N ALA A 47 3.15 15.13 7.81
CA ALA A 47 2.02 15.92 7.33
C ALA A 47 0.87 15.89 8.34
N VAL A 48 0.58 14.71 8.90
CA VAL A 48 -0.45 14.51 9.92
C VAL A 48 -0.09 15.25 11.21
N ARG A 49 1.18 15.18 11.66
CA ARG A 49 1.64 15.95 12.83
C ARG A 49 1.49 17.46 12.68
N LYS A 50 1.57 17.97 11.44
CA LYS A 50 1.44 19.40 11.12
C LYS A 50 0.00 19.82 10.82
N GLY A 51 -0.94 18.87 10.73
CA GLY A 51 -2.34 19.13 10.38
C GLY A 51 -2.60 19.40 8.89
N TYR A 52 -1.66 19.08 7.99
CA TYR A 52 -1.87 19.25 6.54
C TYR A 52 -2.67 18.13 5.90
N VAL A 53 -2.67 16.95 6.52
CA VAL A 53 -3.43 15.78 6.11
C VAL A 53 -4.19 15.30 7.33
N LYS A 54 -5.49 15.12 7.19
CA LYS A 54 -6.32 14.60 8.25
C LYS A 54 -6.39 13.07 8.15
N PRO A 55 -6.29 12.36 9.29
CA PRO A 55 -6.30 10.90 9.28
C PRO A 55 -7.62 10.28 8.81
N GLU A 56 -8.75 11.00 8.89
CA GLU A 56 -10.05 10.52 8.39
C GLU A 56 -10.18 10.43 6.86
N ASP A 57 -9.30 11.10 6.12
CA ASP A 57 -9.30 11.11 4.65
C ASP A 57 -8.37 10.02 4.04
N LEU A 58 -7.72 9.20 4.88
CA LEU A 58 -6.74 8.17 4.50
C LEU A 58 -7.29 6.74 4.65
#